data_AF-A0A382TMR9-F1
#
_entry.id   AF-A0A382TMR9-F1
#
_cell.length_a   1.000
_cell.length_b   1.000
_cell.length_c   1.000
_cell.angle_alpha   90.00
_cell.angle_beta   90.00
_cell.angle_gamma   90.00
#
_symmetry.space_group_name_H-M   'P 1'
#
loop_
_entity.id
_entity.type
_entity.pdbx_description
1 polymer ?
#
loop_
_entity_poly.entity_id
_entity_poly.type
_entity_poly.pdbx_seq_one_letter_code
_entity_poly.pdbx_strand_id
1 'polypeptide(L)' 'VITTCAKFGVGHLVVHRLFGYRGVVYDVDPDFQLTDEWYESVARS' A
#
# COMPACT_ATOMS: atom_id res chain seq x y z
N VAL A 1 5.23 -6.56 22.28
CA VAL A 1 4.08 -6.19 21.43
C VAL A 1 4.66 -5.69 20.13
N ILE A 2 4.44 -6.36 19.00
CA ILE A 2 4.94 -5.89 17.70
C ILE A 2 3.88 -4.94 17.17
N THR A 3 4.17 -3.64 17.18
CA THR A 3 3.30 -2.63 16.58
C THR A 3 3.71 -2.50 15.12
N THR A 4 2.86 -2.98 14.20
CA THR A 4 3.07 -2.79 12.76
C THR A 4 2.64 -1.38 12.40
N CYS A 5 3.60 -0.53 12.02
CA CYS A 5 3.32 0.84 11.57
C CYS A 5 3.13 0.85 10.05
N ALA A 6 2.12 1.58 9.56
CA ALA A 6 1.95 1.79 8.13
C ALA A 6 3.18 2.50 7.53
N LYS A 7 3.64 2.03 6.38
CA LYS A 7 4.81 2.60 5.68
C LYS A 7 4.52 3.97 5.06
N PHE A 8 3.27 4.23 4.71
CA PHE A 8 2.80 5.47 4.11
C PHE A 8 1.56 5.98 4.83
N GLY A 9 1.36 7.30 4.83
CA GLY A 9 0.17 7.96 5.36
C GLY A 9 -0.56 8.73 4.26
N VAL A 10 -1.78 9.18 4.58
CA VAL A 10 -2.61 10.00 3.69
C VAL A 10 -1.87 11.27 3.26
N GLY A 11 -1.97 11.62 1.98
CA GLY A 11 -1.30 12.78 1.37
C GLY A 11 0.13 12.50 0.90
N HIS A 12 0.73 11.35 1.22
CA HIS A 12 2.06 11.01 0.70
C HIS A 12 2.05 10.79 -0.81
N LEU A 13 3.03 11.38 -1.50
CA LEU A 13 3.32 11.07 -2.89
C LEU A 13 4.01 9.72 -3.00
N VAL A 14 3.50 8.88 -3.90
CA VAL A 14 4.03 7.53 -4.15
C VAL A 14 4.24 7.30 -5.64
N VAL A 15 5.10 6.34 -5.97
CA VAL A 15 5.39 5.93 -7.34
C VAL A 15 5.08 4.44 -7.50
N HIS A 16 4.27 4.11 -8.50
CA HIS A 16 3.95 2.74 -8.83
C HIS A 16 5.22 2.01 -9.32
N ARG A 17 5.59 0.91 -8.68
CA ARG A 17 6.88 0.22 -8.92
C ARG A 17 7.07 -0.26 -10.35
N LEU A 18 6.03 -0.83 -10.97
CA LEU A 18 6.13 -1.43 -12.32
C LEU A 18 6.00 -0.38 -13.44
N PHE A 19 4.94 0.43 -13.39
CA PHE A 19 4.61 1.38 -14.47
C PHE A 19 5.11 2.82 -14.26
N GLY A 20 5.69 3.15 -13.09
CA GLY A 20 6.24 4.48 -12.83
C GLY A 20 5.21 5.60 -12.64
N TYR A 21 3.92 5.29 -12.55
CA TYR A 21 2.88 6.30 -12.31
C TYR A 21 3.07 6.98 -10.96
N ARG A 22 2.74 8.28 -10.91
CA ARG A 22 2.74 9.05 -9.67
C ARG A 22 1.33 9.12 -9.12
N GLY A 23 1.19 8.83 -7.84
CA GLY A 23 -0.08 8.90 -7.13
C GLY A 23 0.09 9.60 -5.78
N VAL A 24 -1.04 9.84 -5.13
CA VAL A 24 -1.11 10.31 -3.75
C VAL A 24 -1.95 9.32 -2.95
N VAL A 25 -1.53 9.00 -1.73
CA VAL A 25 -2.32 8.16 -0.83
C VAL A 25 -3.56 8.95 -0.39
N TYR A 26 -4.74 8.47 -0.72
CA TYR A 26 -6.01 9.13 -0.36
C TYR A 26 -6.54 8.67 1.00
N ASP A 27 -6.38 7.38 1.33
CA ASP A 27 -6.86 6.78 2.58
C ASP A 27 -5.98 5.59 2.99
N VAL A 28 -6.01 5.19 4.26
CA VAL A 28 -5.27 4.04 4.82
C VAL A 28 -6.15 3.33 5.85
N ASP A 29 -6.43 2.05 5.61
CA ASP A 29 -7.14 1.17 6.55
C ASP A 29 -6.14 0.54 7.56
N PRO A 30 -6.33 0.73 8.89
CA PRO A 30 -5.44 0.18 9.91
C PRO A 30 -5.71 -1.29 10.25
N ASP A 31 -6.91 -1.80 9.96
CA ASP A 31 -7.38 -3.13 10.37
C ASP A 31 -7.08 -4.19 9.30
N PHE A 32 -7.07 -3.78 8.03
CA PHE A 32 -6.93 -4.69 6.90
C PHE A 32 -5.46 -4.98 6.57
N GLN A 33 -4.89 -6.01 7.19
CA GLN A 33 -3.51 -6.46 6.99
C GLN A 33 -3.44 -7.81 6.25
N LEU A 34 -3.70 -7.81 4.94
CA LEU A 34 -3.57 -9.01 4.11
C LEU A 34 -2.10 -9.31 3.77
N THR A 35 -1.84 -10.55 3.35
CA THR A 35 -0.48 -11.04 3.10
C THR A 35 0.07 -10.57 1.76
N ASP A 36 1.39 -10.63 1.61
CA ASP A 36 2.06 -10.30 0.34
C ASP A 36 1.59 -11.21 -0.80
N GLU A 37 1.33 -12.49 -0.53
CA GLU A 37 0.80 -13.44 -1.53
C GLU A 37 -0.60 -13.06 -2.00
N TRP A 38 -1.46 -12.56 -1.10
CA TRP A 38 -2.76 -12.04 -1.50
C TRP A 38 -2.60 -10.86 -2.44
N TYR A 39 -1.72 -9.90 -2.09
CA TYR A 39 -1.46 -8.72 -2.92
C TYR A 39 -1.02 -9.12 -4.33
N GLU A 40 -0.09 -10.07 -4.45
CA GLU A 40 0.37 -10.59 -5.75
C GLU A 40 -0.75 -11.24 -6.59
N SER A 41 -1.72 -11.88 -5.93
CA SER A 41 -2.84 -12.54 -6.60
C SER A 41 -3.88 -11.55 -7.17
N VAL A 42 -4.10 -10.42 -6.48
CA VAL A 42 -5.14 -9.44 -6.83
C VAL A 42 -4.61 -8.26 -7.63
N ALA A 43 -3.38 -7.83 -7.38
CA ALA A 43 -2.75 -6.68 -8.05
C ALA A 43 -2.21 -7.07 -9.44
N ARG A 44 -3.09 -7.63 -10.28
CA ARG A 44 -2.82 -7.86 -11.70
C ARG A 44 -3.10 -6.57 -12.47
N SER A 45 -2.15 -6.21 -13.31
CA SER A 45 -2.15 -4.97 -14.10
C SER A 45 -3.17 -4.96 -15.21
#